data_AF-A0A7Y6PWL4-F1
#
_entry.id   AF-A0A7Y6PWL4-F1
#
_cell.length_a   1.000
_cell.length_b   1.000
_cell.length_c   1.000
_cell.angle_alpha   90.00
_cell.angle_beta   90.00
_cell.angle_gamma   90.00
#
_symmetry.space_group_name_H-M   'P 1'
#
loop_
_entity.id
_entity.type
_entity.pdbx_description
1 polymer ?
#
loop_
_entity_poly.entity_id
_entity_poly.type
_entity_poly.pdbx_seq_one_letter_code
_entity_poly.pdbx_strand_id
1 'polypeptide(L)'
;MTKTALIVGALVAGGVVFARGGCLTEGSTAPDQKLVGHLDDMCKIAGANVEKPVRGVKKLGKYLDKHAGDILGAWGDTLATIERIPDDKKHDDRARLARDRIHGSVGRCAPDWIAFITAVQNDPEASEMVERFSERLSRTLEIIGGNSADLRLLPVSIDRALSSAITLRR
;
A
#
# COMPACT_ATOMS: atom_id res chain seq x y z
N MET A 1 3.80 43.14 -30.24
CA MET A 1 4.43 42.73 -28.96
C MET A 1 3.29 42.24 -28.05
N THR A 2 2.98 40.95 -28.04
CA THR A 2 3.52 39.88 -27.15
C THR A 2 3.07 40.03 -25.70
N LYS A 3 2.61 39.03 -24.94
CA LYS A 3 2.24 37.61 -25.12
C LYS A 3 1.74 37.19 -23.71
N THR A 4 0.43 37.19 -23.43
CA THR A 4 -0.05 36.72 -22.11
C THR A 4 -1.51 36.23 -22.17
N ALA A 5 -1.78 35.16 -22.93
CA ALA A 5 -3.15 34.62 -23.02
C ALA A 5 -3.24 33.09 -23.17
N LEU A 6 -2.17 32.32 -22.93
CA LEU A 6 -2.17 30.88 -23.23
C LEU A 6 -1.45 30.01 -22.18
N ILE A 7 -1.68 30.20 -20.88
CA ILE A 7 -1.35 29.17 -19.87
C ILE A 7 -2.33 29.21 -18.67
N VAL A 8 -3.61 28.91 -18.89
CA VAL A 8 -4.54 28.51 -17.79
C VAL A 8 -5.45 27.33 -18.21
N GLY A 9 -5.36 26.86 -19.46
CA GLY A 9 -6.29 25.85 -20.02
C GLY A 9 -5.91 24.37 -19.85
N ALA A 10 -4.88 24.02 -19.06
CA ALA A 10 -4.36 22.63 -19.01
C ALA A 10 -4.47 21.93 -17.64
N LEU A 11 -5.04 22.57 -16.61
CA LEU A 11 -5.22 21.96 -15.28
C LEU A 11 -6.68 21.65 -14.92
N VAL A 12 -7.60 21.75 -15.89
CA VAL A 12 -9.05 21.48 -15.70
C VAL A 12 -9.49 20.17 -16.36
N ALA A 13 -8.56 19.30 -16.76
CA ALA A 13 -8.88 18.03 -17.43
C ALA A 13 -9.05 16.82 -16.48
N GLY A 14 -9.02 16.99 -15.15
CA GLY A 14 -9.02 15.86 -14.21
C GLY A 14 -10.20 15.74 -13.26
N GLY A 15 -11.22 16.62 -13.35
CA GLY A 15 -12.08 16.87 -12.19
C GLY A 15 -13.56 17.15 -12.47
N VAL A 16 -14.22 16.39 -13.34
CA VAL A 16 -15.70 16.33 -13.36
C VAL A 16 -16.16 14.94 -13.76
N VAL A 17 -16.24 14.00 -12.81
CA VAL A 17 -17.14 12.84 -12.94
C VAL A 17 -17.78 12.60 -11.57
N PHE A 18 -18.80 13.38 -11.25
CA PHE A 18 -19.83 12.94 -10.31
C PHE A 18 -21.22 13.17 -10.93
N ALA A 19 -21.80 12.05 -11.34
CA ALA A 19 -23.22 11.73 -11.33
C ALA A 19 -24.18 12.53 -12.23
N ARG A 20 -24.37 12.04 -13.45
CA ARG A 20 -25.71 11.71 -14.00
C ARG A 20 -25.59 10.91 -15.31
N GLY A 21 -25.91 9.62 -15.26
CA GLY A 21 -26.29 8.78 -16.42
C GLY A 21 -25.25 8.56 -17.53
N GLY A 22 -24.68 7.36 -17.58
CA GLY A 22 -24.03 6.80 -18.78
C GLY A 22 -22.50 6.85 -18.76
N CYS A 23 -21.88 5.67 -18.87
CA CYS A 23 -20.45 5.45 -19.13
C CYS A 23 -19.48 5.81 -17.99
N LEU A 24 -19.69 5.23 -16.80
CA LEU A 24 -18.54 4.84 -15.98
C LEU A 24 -17.80 3.78 -16.80
N THR A 25 -16.49 3.93 -16.98
CA THR A 25 -15.61 2.95 -17.61
C THR A 25 -15.86 1.56 -17.02
N GLU A 26 -16.66 0.76 -17.72
CA GLU A 26 -16.80 -0.68 -17.52
C GLU A 26 -15.40 -1.29 -17.66
N GLY A 27 -14.70 -1.48 -16.53
CA GLY A 27 -13.41 -2.16 -16.53
C GLY A 27 -12.30 -1.54 -15.67
N SER A 28 -12.46 -0.34 -15.09
CA SER A 28 -11.45 0.18 -14.17
C SER A 28 -11.73 -0.30 -12.73
N THR A 29 -10.99 -1.31 -12.29
CA THR A 29 -10.99 -1.82 -10.91
C THR A 29 -10.77 -0.69 -9.90
N ALA A 30 -11.53 -0.67 -8.81
CA ALA A 30 -11.39 0.38 -7.78
C ALA A 30 -9.96 0.37 -7.18
N PRO A 31 -9.40 1.52 -6.75
CA PRO A 31 -8.02 1.57 -6.24
C PRO A 31 -7.73 0.59 -5.10
N ASP A 32 -8.65 0.43 -4.16
CA ASP A 32 -8.56 -0.53 -3.04
C ASP A 32 -8.60 -1.98 -3.52
N GLN A 33 -9.32 -2.25 -4.61
CA GLN A 33 -9.33 -3.58 -5.22
C GLN A 33 -8.03 -3.87 -5.98
N LYS A 34 -7.41 -2.85 -6.62
CA LYS A 34 -6.07 -2.99 -7.22
C LYS A 34 -5.03 -3.33 -6.15
N LEU A 35 -5.07 -2.62 -5.01
CA LEU A 35 -4.21 -2.91 -3.88
C LEU A 35 -4.42 -4.33 -3.34
N VAL A 36 -5.67 -4.77 -3.19
CA VAL A 36 -6.00 -6.15 -2.81
C VAL A 36 -5.40 -7.17 -3.77
N GLY A 37 -5.45 -6.91 -5.09
CA GLY A 37 -4.81 -7.77 -6.08
C GLY A 37 -3.31 -7.95 -5.83
N HIS A 38 -2.59 -6.87 -5.52
CA HIS A 38 -1.17 -6.95 -5.16
C HIS A 38 -0.92 -7.70 -3.84
N LEU A 39 -1.76 -7.50 -2.83
CA LEU A 39 -1.66 -8.23 -1.56
C LEU A 39 -1.86 -9.74 -1.78
N ASP A 40 -2.86 -10.13 -2.57
CA ASP A 40 -3.14 -11.52 -2.91
C ASP A 40 -1.98 -12.14 -3.71
N ASP A 41 -1.33 -11.39 -4.60
CA ASP A 41 -0.18 -11.89 -5.36
C ASP A 41 1.07 -12.08 -4.50
N MET A 42 1.39 -11.13 -3.61
CA MET A 42 2.49 -11.30 -2.67
C MET A 42 2.25 -12.48 -1.72
N CYS A 43 1.00 -12.66 -1.29
CA CYS A 43 0.56 -13.80 -0.50
C CYS A 43 0.77 -15.14 -1.22
N LYS A 44 0.40 -15.25 -2.50
CA LYS A 44 0.72 -16.44 -3.32
C LYS A 44 2.22 -16.69 -3.39
N ILE A 45 3.05 -15.65 -3.49
CA ILE A 45 4.50 -15.80 -3.47
C ILE A 45 4.96 -16.33 -2.11
N ALA A 46 4.48 -15.78 -1.00
CA ALA A 46 4.83 -16.23 0.35
C ALA A 46 4.46 -17.70 0.57
N GLY A 47 3.19 -18.07 0.35
CA GLY A 47 2.70 -19.44 0.53
C GLY A 47 3.44 -20.46 -0.33
N ALA A 48 3.75 -20.12 -1.60
CA ALA A 48 4.46 -21.02 -2.51
C ALA A 48 5.96 -21.20 -2.22
N ASN A 49 6.53 -20.50 -1.23
CA ASN A 49 7.97 -20.55 -0.95
C ASN A 49 8.31 -20.71 0.54
N VAL A 50 7.38 -21.21 1.38
CA VAL A 50 7.65 -21.55 2.79
C VAL A 50 8.82 -22.52 2.93
N GLU A 51 8.89 -23.58 2.12
CA GLU A 51 9.98 -24.56 2.16
C GLU A 51 11.28 -24.07 1.50
N LYS A 52 11.24 -22.93 0.79
CA LYS A 52 12.38 -22.37 0.04
C LYS A 52 12.48 -20.86 0.30
N PRO A 53 12.75 -20.44 1.54
CA PRO A 53 12.61 -19.03 1.95
C PRO A 53 13.51 -18.09 1.14
N VAL A 54 14.77 -18.47 0.84
CA VAL A 54 15.68 -17.69 -0.04
C VAL A 54 15.05 -17.39 -1.40
N ARG A 55 14.39 -18.38 -2.03
CA ARG A 55 13.70 -18.21 -3.31
C ARG A 55 12.50 -17.28 -3.15
N GLY A 56 11.77 -17.40 -2.04
CA GLY A 56 10.64 -16.54 -1.72
C GLY A 56 11.04 -15.08 -1.57
N VAL A 57 12.10 -14.79 -0.80
CA VAL A 57 12.63 -13.43 -0.61
C VAL A 57 13.05 -12.81 -1.94
N LYS A 58 13.77 -13.56 -2.79
CA LYS A 58 14.16 -13.11 -4.14
C LYS A 58 12.94 -12.78 -5.02
N LYS A 59 11.90 -13.61 -4.97
CA LYS A 59 10.65 -13.40 -5.75
C LYS A 59 9.86 -12.21 -5.24
N LEU A 60 9.68 -12.07 -3.92
CA LEU A 60 9.02 -10.92 -3.32
C LEU A 60 9.76 -9.63 -3.63
N GLY A 61 11.10 -9.63 -3.49
CA GLY A 61 11.93 -8.49 -3.86
C GLY A 61 11.76 -8.08 -5.32
N LYS A 62 11.78 -9.04 -6.26
CA LYS A 62 11.53 -8.76 -7.68
C LYS A 62 10.11 -8.26 -7.96
N TYR A 63 9.11 -8.79 -7.24
CA TYR A 63 7.73 -8.31 -7.37
C TYR A 63 7.61 -6.87 -6.89
N LEU A 64 8.16 -6.56 -5.72
CA LEU A 64 8.17 -5.20 -5.15
C LEU A 64 8.96 -4.22 -6.02
N ASP A 65 10.14 -4.60 -6.53
CA ASP A 65 10.92 -3.77 -7.45
C ASP A 65 10.09 -3.34 -8.68
N LYS A 66 9.28 -4.26 -9.21
CA LYS A 66 8.43 -3.99 -10.37
C LYS A 66 7.14 -3.23 -10.04
N HIS A 67 6.56 -3.45 -8.86
CA HIS A 67 5.19 -3.03 -8.55
C HIS A 67 5.07 -2.08 -7.35
N ALA A 68 6.17 -1.67 -6.71
CA ALA A 68 6.11 -0.77 -5.55
C ALA A 68 5.39 0.55 -5.89
N GLY A 69 5.64 1.12 -7.06
CA GLY A 69 4.94 2.32 -7.54
C GLY A 69 3.43 2.10 -7.71
N ASP A 70 3.03 0.96 -8.27
CA ASP A 70 1.62 0.61 -8.47
C ASP A 70 0.90 0.40 -7.12
N ILE A 71 1.56 -0.28 -6.18
CA ILE A 71 1.05 -0.54 -4.83
C ILE A 71 0.86 0.77 -4.07
N LEU A 72 1.89 1.61 -4.04
CA LEU A 72 1.84 2.92 -3.37
C LEU A 72 0.84 3.85 -4.04
N GLY A 73 0.75 3.83 -5.37
CA GLY A 73 -0.25 4.56 -6.14
C GLY A 73 -1.66 4.11 -5.80
N ALA A 74 -1.93 2.81 -5.82
CA ALA A 74 -3.24 2.26 -5.47
C ALA A 74 -3.66 2.59 -4.02
N TRP A 75 -2.72 2.56 -3.07
CA TRP A 75 -2.96 2.99 -1.70
C TRP A 75 -3.27 4.49 -1.62
N GLY A 76 -2.45 5.34 -2.24
CA GLY A 76 -2.68 6.79 -2.28
C GLY A 76 -4.00 7.17 -2.95
N ASP A 77 -4.31 6.54 -4.08
CA ASP A 77 -5.56 6.73 -4.83
C ASP A 77 -6.78 6.26 -4.02
N THR A 78 -6.64 5.23 -3.20
CA THR A 78 -7.69 4.80 -2.27
C THR A 78 -8.01 5.90 -1.28
N LEU A 79 -6.99 6.45 -0.62
CA LEU A 79 -7.15 7.56 0.34
C LEU A 79 -7.73 8.79 -0.35
N ALA A 80 -7.16 9.23 -1.46
CA ALA A 80 -7.64 10.38 -2.20
C ALA A 80 -9.09 10.22 -2.69
N THR A 81 -9.53 8.98 -2.99
CA THR A 81 -10.92 8.68 -3.36
C THR A 81 -11.86 8.81 -2.17
N ILE A 82 -11.45 8.36 -0.99
CA ILE A 82 -12.23 8.48 0.26
C ILE A 82 -12.35 9.96 0.65
N GLU A 83 -11.22 10.66 0.77
CA GLU A 83 -11.14 12.05 1.27
C GLU A 83 -11.83 13.06 0.35
N ARG A 84 -12.03 12.73 -0.92
CA ARG A 84 -12.77 13.61 -1.85
C ARG A 84 -14.28 13.61 -1.60
N ILE A 85 -14.80 12.71 -0.77
CA ILE A 85 -16.23 12.60 -0.47
C ILE A 85 -16.60 13.65 0.58
N PRO A 86 -17.41 14.68 0.25
CA PRO A 86 -17.72 15.77 1.17
C PRO A 86 -18.79 15.44 2.22
N ASP A 87 -19.49 14.31 2.07
CA ASP A 87 -20.52 13.84 2.98
C ASP A 87 -19.90 12.83 3.95
N ASP A 88 -19.85 13.17 5.24
CA ASP A 88 -19.17 12.38 6.27
C ASP A 88 -19.66 10.93 6.34
N LYS A 89 -20.97 10.72 6.17
CA LYS A 89 -21.54 9.37 6.21
C LYS A 89 -21.07 8.55 5.02
N LYS A 90 -21.12 9.11 3.81
CA LYS A 90 -20.64 8.43 2.59
C LYS A 90 -19.13 8.23 2.59
N HIS A 91 -18.39 9.19 3.13
CA HIS A 91 -16.96 9.10 3.37
C HIS A 91 -16.66 7.87 4.23
N ASP A 92 -17.29 7.79 5.39
CA ASP A 92 -17.14 6.70 6.33
C ASP A 92 -17.53 5.34 5.76
N ASP A 93 -18.65 5.26 5.03
CA ASP A 93 -19.10 4.03 4.41
C ASP A 93 -18.10 3.55 3.33
N ARG A 94 -17.53 4.48 2.56
CA ARG A 94 -16.48 4.16 1.58
C ARG A 94 -15.18 3.72 2.24
N ALA A 95 -14.80 4.33 3.36
CA ALA A 95 -13.63 3.96 4.15
C ALA A 95 -13.78 2.56 4.76
N ARG A 96 -14.95 2.26 5.34
CA ARG A 96 -15.29 0.91 5.85
C ARG A 96 -15.22 -0.14 4.75
N LEU A 97 -15.75 0.16 3.57
CA LEU A 97 -15.66 -0.76 2.43
C LEU A 97 -14.21 -1.03 2.00
N ALA A 98 -13.37 0.01 1.92
CA ALA A 98 -11.94 -0.14 1.60
C ALA A 98 -11.23 -0.99 2.65
N ARG A 99 -11.46 -0.68 3.94
CA ARG A 99 -10.94 -1.45 5.06
C ARG A 99 -11.35 -2.92 4.94
N ASP A 100 -12.63 -3.22 4.76
CA ASP A 100 -13.13 -4.60 4.76
C ASP A 100 -12.55 -5.43 3.60
N ARG A 101 -12.32 -4.80 2.44
CA ARG A 101 -11.65 -5.44 1.30
C ARG A 101 -10.17 -5.73 1.60
N ILE A 102 -9.45 -4.75 2.10
CA ILE A 102 -8.02 -4.86 2.42
C ILE A 102 -7.80 -5.86 3.55
N HIS A 103 -8.51 -5.71 4.67
CA HIS A 103 -8.46 -6.64 5.79
C HIS A 103 -8.94 -8.04 5.42
N GLY A 104 -9.93 -8.15 4.54
CA GLY A 104 -10.39 -9.44 4.02
C GLY A 104 -9.29 -10.19 3.28
N SER A 105 -8.49 -9.50 2.45
CA SER A 105 -7.32 -10.09 1.79
C SER A 105 -6.22 -10.45 2.79
N VAL A 106 -5.81 -9.51 3.65
CA VAL A 106 -4.77 -9.74 4.66
C VAL A 106 -5.14 -10.90 5.60
N GLY A 107 -6.39 -10.96 6.06
CA GLY A 107 -6.87 -12.00 6.95
C GLY A 107 -6.82 -13.39 6.33
N ARG A 108 -7.20 -13.53 5.05
CA ARG A 108 -7.06 -14.81 4.32
C ARG A 108 -5.60 -15.22 4.15
N CYS A 109 -4.71 -14.25 3.99
CA CYS A 109 -3.29 -14.47 3.73
C CYS A 109 -2.42 -14.59 4.98
N ALA A 110 -2.96 -14.31 6.17
CA ALA A 110 -2.19 -14.28 7.40
C ALA A 110 -1.45 -15.60 7.70
N PRO A 111 -2.05 -16.80 7.54
CA PRO A 111 -1.34 -18.05 7.80
C PRO A 111 -0.11 -18.26 6.91
N ASP A 112 -0.24 -17.99 5.60
CA ASP A 112 0.85 -18.13 4.63
C ASP A 112 1.99 -17.15 4.91
N TRP A 113 1.64 -15.90 5.25
CA TRP A 113 2.63 -14.90 5.64
C TRP A 113 3.36 -15.26 6.92
N ILE A 114 2.64 -15.70 7.96
CA ILE A 114 3.25 -16.13 9.22
C ILE A 114 4.21 -17.29 8.97
N ALA A 115 3.77 -18.34 8.26
CA ALA A 115 4.60 -19.49 7.95
C ALA A 115 5.85 -19.10 7.16
N PHE A 116 5.70 -18.24 6.14
CA PHE A 116 6.81 -17.78 5.32
C PHE A 116 7.80 -16.92 6.11
N ILE A 117 7.33 -15.97 6.93
CA ILE A 117 8.20 -15.12 7.75
C ILE A 117 8.97 -15.96 8.77
N THR A 118 8.31 -16.92 9.43
CA THR A 118 8.98 -17.86 10.34
C THR A 118 10.03 -18.70 9.60
N ALA A 119 9.74 -19.16 8.37
CA ALA A 119 10.73 -19.88 7.56
C ALA A 119 11.93 -18.99 7.18
N VAL A 120 11.71 -17.71 6.85
CA VAL A 120 12.78 -16.75 6.59
C VAL A 120 13.64 -16.51 7.83
N GLN A 121 13.03 -16.35 9.01
CA GLN A 121 13.76 -16.14 10.27
C GLN A 121 14.62 -17.35 10.66
N ASN A 122 14.19 -18.56 10.31
CA ASN A 122 14.91 -19.80 10.61
C ASN A 122 15.96 -20.16 9.54
N ASP A 123 16.04 -19.42 8.43
CA ASP A 123 17.02 -19.60 7.36
C ASP A 123 18.03 -18.42 7.38
N PRO A 124 19.31 -18.67 7.75
CA PRO A 124 20.30 -17.59 7.90
C PRO A 124 20.53 -16.79 6.61
N GLU A 125 20.53 -17.43 5.44
CA GLU A 125 20.73 -16.74 4.15
C GLU A 125 19.52 -15.84 3.84
N ALA A 126 18.31 -16.37 4.01
CA ALA A 126 17.09 -15.60 3.78
C ALA A 126 16.96 -14.41 4.73
N SER A 127 17.30 -14.59 6.01
CA SER A 127 17.30 -13.51 7.01
C SER A 127 18.30 -12.41 6.65
N GLU A 128 19.55 -12.77 6.33
CA GLU A 128 20.58 -11.80 5.92
C GLU A 128 20.16 -11.01 4.67
N MET A 129 19.44 -11.64 3.73
CA MET A 129 18.88 -10.95 2.57
C MET A 129 17.85 -9.88 2.96
N VAL A 130 16.95 -10.19 3.91
CA VAL A 130 15.93 -9.25 4.38
C VAL A 130 16.57 -8.11 5.18
N GLU A 131 17.54 -8.41 6.05
CA GLU A 131 18.27 -7.41 6.82
C GLU A 131 18.99 -6.41 5.92
N ARG A 132 19.79 -6.89 4.95
CA ARG A 132 20.48 -6.01 3.98
C ARG A 132 19.52 -5.17 3.16
N PHE A 133 18.37 -5.74 2.77
CA PHE A 133 17.34 -4.97 2.08
C PHE A 133 16.79 -3.85 2.97
N SER A 134 16.47 -4.16 4.22
CA SER A 134 15.98 -3.18 5.20
C SER A 134 17.00 -2.07 5.45
N GLU A 135 18.28 -2.40 5.66
CA GLU A 135 19.34 -1.40 5.84
C GLU A 135 19.49 -0.48 4.63
N ARG A 136 19.43 -1.05 3.42
CA ARG A 136 19.51 -0.25 2.20
C ARG A 136 18.32 0.69 2.06
N LEU A 137 17.11 0.21 2.36
CA LEU A 137 15.91 1.02 2.33
C LEU A 137 15.95 2.13 3.39
N SER A 138 16.35 1.83 4.63
CA SER A 138 16.55 2.84 5.69
C SER A 138 17.48 3.94 5.22
N ARG A 139 18.64 3.56 4.66
CA ARG A 139 19.61 4.53 4.15
C ARG A 139 19.03 5.38 3.01
N THR A 140 18.25 4.78 2.10
CA THR A 140 17.57 5.54 1.05
C THR A 140 16.61 6.57 1.64
N LEU A 141 15.84 6.20 2.66
CA LEU A 141 14.92 7.13 3.32
C LEU A 141 15.62 8.21 4.12
N GLU A 142 16.72 7.90 4.80
CA GLU A 142 17.58 8.89 5.47
C GLU A 142 18.17 9.88 4.46
N ILE A 143 18.61 9.41 3.29
CA ILE A 143 19.13 10.28 2.22
C ILE A 143 18.03 11.20 1.67
N ILE A 144 16.83 10.67 1.43
CA ILE A 144 15.72 11.43 0.85
C ILE A 144 15.09 12.39 1.89
N GLY A 145 14.85 11.91 3.10
CA GLY A 145 14.10 12.60 4.15
C GLY A 145 14.96 13.37 5.15
N GLY A 146 16.29 13.17 5.15
CA GLY A 146 17.17 13.64 6.21
C GLY A 146 17.06 12.79 7.49
N ASN A 147 17.68 13.25 8.59
CA ASN A 147 17.76 12.54 9.88
C ASN A 147 16.41 12.28 10.59
N SER A 148 15.27 12.62 9.97
CA SER A 148 13.92 12.46 10.51
C SER A 148 13.19 11.20 10.05
N ALA A 149 13.78 10.37 9.19
CA ALA A 149 13.15 9.19 8.59
C ALA A 149 13.82 7.85 8.98
N ASP A 150 14.15 7.66 10.27
CA ASP A 150 14.65 6.36 10.76
C ASP A 150 13.51 5.32 10.82
N LEU A 151 13.60 4.28 9.98
CA LEU A 151 12.65 3.15 9.94
C LEU A 151 12.59 2.38 11.27
N ARG A 152 13.62 2.47 12.13
CA ARG A 152 13.61 1.86 13.47
C ARG A 152 12.58 2.50 14.40
N LEU A 153 12.05 3.68 14.06
CA LEU A 153 11.01 4.37 14.81
C LEU A 153 9.58 4.02 14.36
N LEU A 154 9.41 3.30 13.24
CA LEU A 154 8.08 2.88 12.75
C LEU A 154 7.30 1.92 13.68
N PRO A 155 7.93 0.95 14.38
CA PRO A 155 7.19 0.09 15.30
C PRO A 155 6.50 0.89 16.41
N VAL A 156 7.18 1.93 16.92
CA VAL A 156 6.68 2.77 18.02
C VAL A 156 5.53 3.69 17.57
N SER A 157 5.51 4.13 16.31
CA SER A 157 4.44 4.98 15.78
C SER A 157 3.19 4.18 15.41
N ILE A 158 3.34 2.94 14.93
CA ILE A 158 2.22 2.04 14.60
C ILE A 158 1.53 1.50 15.87
N ASP A 159 2.30 1.06 16.88
CA ASP A 159 1.72 0.60 18.16
C ASP A 159 0.97 1.72 18.89
N ARG A 160 1.47 2.96 18.81
CA ARG A 160 0.80 4.13 19.40
C ARG A 160 -0.47 4.48 18.63
N ALA A 161 -0.50 4.35 17.31
CA ALA A 161 -1.70 4.55 16.50
C ALA A 161 -2.78 3.47 16.77
N LEU A 162 -2.38 2.19 16.88
CA LEU A 162 -3.29 1.08 17.19
C LEU A 162 -3.82 1.13 18.64
N SER A 163 -2.98 1.50 19.60
CA SER A 163 -3.38 1.65 21.01
C SER A 163 -4.30 2.84 21.25
N SER A 164 -4.13 3.93 20.48
CA SER A 164 -5.04 5.09 20.53
C SER A 164 -6.43 4.75 19.98
N ALA A 165 -6.51 3.92 18.94
CA ALA A 165 -7.77 3.47 18.35
C ALA A 165 -8.57 2.51 19.27
N ILE A 166 -7.88 1.77 20.16
CA ILE A 166 -8.51 0.89 21.17
C ILE A 166 -9.01 1.70 22.37
N THR A 167 -8.33 2.79 22.73
CA THR A 167 -8.68 3.60 23.91
C THR A 167 -9.86 4.55 23.67
N LEU A 168 -10.16 4.91 22.42
CA LEU A 168 -11.33 5.72 22.04
C LEU A 168 -12.65 4.93 21.93
N ARG A 169 -12.67 3.63 22.28
CA ARG A 169 -13.87 2.78 22.35
C ARG A 169 -14.27 2.38 23.77
N ARG A 170 -13.80 3.09 24.80
CA ARG A 170 -14.32 2.97 26.17
C ARG A 170 -14.92 4.28 26.63
#